data_AF-A0A7J7HGT2-F1
#
_entry.id   AF-A0A7J7HGT2-F1
#
_cell.length_a   1.000
_cell.length_b   1.000
_cell.length_c   1.000
_cell.angle_alpha   90.00
_cell.angle_beta   90.00
_cell.angle_gamma   90.00
#
_symmetry.space_group_name_H-M   'P 1'
#
loop_
_entity.id
_entity.type
_entity.pdbx_description
1 polymer ?
#
loop_
_entity_poly.entity_id
_entity_poly.type
_entity_poly.pdbx_seq_one_letter_code
_entity_poly.pdbx_strand_id
1 'polypeptide(L)'
;MDCLFSLHYHVENPFQKLMTFILCFFLQAISLREMEDVASLEEKLGRPLSKQERSRIGVSSLRLFLEELLQKRYMDSVPLIIPLLEKEYRSTTRKLNEINVELSTFDEVKLKEKGRAFHDLFLTKLSLLLKGTVVAPPDKFGEALQDERINGGAFIGTDGLQFPHKLIPNAGMRLYGGAQYHRAMAEFRFVVGGIKCPPITREEIVNACGVEDIHDGTNYSRTACVIAVAKAHDTFEPFLHQLGFRLLHILKRLLPISVYLLQKEGEVLSGHDVFLRRVASAFNNFAESTERSCREKCLEDLMSTTRYVTWSLHNKNRAGLRHFLDSFGGTEQSTTGGNSASPGLSHESSFGSMANDKHDTKQRSDIKLSHLASGIDSSTSMQTTEMRLADLLDSTLWNRRLAPSSERIVYALVQQIFHGIREYFLVSAELKFNCFLLMPVVDKLPALLREDLESAFEDDMDNVFDITNLRHSLGQQKRETEIELKRIQRLKEKFRQIHEQLNLHQVMSRT
;
A
#
# COMPACT_ATOMS: atom_id res chain seq x y z
N MET A 1 -26.04 -79.80 41.86
CA MET A 1 -25.39 -80.01 43.18
C MET A 1 -23.87 -79.90 43.08
N ASP A 2 -23.27 -80.33 41.97
CA ASP A 2 -21.81 -80.56 41.89
C ASP A 2 -20.93 -79.30 41.86
N CYS A 3 -21.46 -78.14 41.43
CA CYS A 3 -20.70 -76.87 41.48
C CYS A 3 -20.34 -76.41 42.90
N LEU A 4 -21.10 -76.82 43.93
CA LEU A 4 -20.83 -76.44 45.32
C LEU A 4 -19.61 -77.16 45.91
N PHE A 5 -19.32 -78.39 45.47
CA PHE A 5 -18.22 -79.19 46.03
C PHE A 5 -16.83 -78.75 45.54
N SER A 6 -16.72 -78.23 44.31
CA SER A 6 -15.43 -77.82 43.73
C SER A 6 -14.90 -76.47 44.27
N LEU A 7 -15.77 -75.68 44.91
CA LEU A 7 -15.44 -74.33 45.42
C LEU A 7 -14.54 -74.32 46.67
N HIS A 8 -14.27 -75.48 47.28
CA HIS A 8 -13.57 -75.54 48.56
C HIS A 8 -12.04 -75.61 48.45
N TYR A 9 -11.46 -75.92 47.28
CA TYR A 9 -10.07 -76.41 47.22
C TYR A 9 -8.99 -75.54 46.56
N HIS A 10 -9.28 -74.37 45.93
CA HIS A 10 -8.19 -73.65 45.21
C HIS A 10 -8.26 -72.12 45.02
N VAL A 11 -8.98 -71.36 45.86
CA VAL A 11 -9.00 -69.87 45.75
C VAL A 11 -8.76 -69.20 47.11
N GLU A 12 -7.61 -68.54 47.28
CA GLU A 12 -7.21 -67.87 48.51
C GLU A 12 -7.81 -66.45 48.67
N ASN A 13 -8.26 -65.82 47.58
CA ASN A 13 -8.74 -64.44 47.61
C ASN A 13 -10.26 -64.33 47.88
N PRO A 14 -10.72 -63.66 48.95
CA PRO A 14 -12.14 -63.59 49.31
C PRO A 14 -13.01 -62.86 48.28
N PHE A 15 -12.48 -61.83 47.59
CA PHE A 15 -13.20 -61.15 46.52
C PHE A 15 -13.47 -62.08 45.32
N GLN A 16 -12.51 -62.94 45.01
CA GLN A 16 -12.61 -63.88 43.90
C GLN A 16 -13.60 -65.01 44.22
N LYS A 17 -13.63 -65.50 45.48
CA LYS A 17 -14.69 -66.40 45.98
C LYS A 17 -16.09 -65.78 45.86
N LEU A 18 -16.25 -64.51 46.24
CA LEU A 18 -17.53 -63.80 46.14
C LEU A 18 -17.98 -63.65 44.68
N MET A 19 -17.08 -63.26 43.77
CA MET A 19 -17.35 -63.20 42.32
C MET A 19 -17.80 -64.56 41.76
N THR A 20 -17.09 -65.65 42.07
CA THR A 20 -17.46 -67.00 41.60
C THR A 20 -18.81 -67.44 42.16
N PHE A 21 -19.12 -67.13 43.41
CA PHE A 21 -20.41 -67.46 44.01
C PHE A 21 -21.57 -66.69 43.34
N ILE A 22 -21.40 -65.39 43.10
CA ILE A 22 -22.38 -64.55 42.38
C ILE A 22 -22.58 -65.08 40.94
N LEU A 23 -21.49 -65.41 40.23
CA LEU A 23 -21.56 -65.93 38.87
C LEU A 23 -22.31 -67.27 38.82
N CYS A 24 -22.04 -68.17 39.78
CA CYS A 24 -22.70 -69.47 39.87
C CYS A 24 -24.20 -69.31 40.19
N PHE A 25 -24.56 -68.41 41.11
CA PHE A 25 -25.95 -68.09 41.42
C PHE A 25 -26.70 -67.51 40.21
N PHE A 26 -26.04 -66.63 39.43
CA PHE A 26 -26.61 -66.04 38.22
C PHE A 26 -26.81 -67.07 37.09
N LEU A 27 -25.84 -67.96 36.87
CA LEU A 27 -25.98 -69.08 35.91
C LEU A 27 -27.11 -70.04 36.31
N GLN A 28 -27.25 -70.32 37.61
CA GLN A 28 -28.36 -71.14 38.12
C GLN A 28 -29.72 -70.43 37.94
N ALA A 29 -29.81 -69.12 38.18
CA ALA A 29 -31.01 -68.34 37.94
C ALA A 29 -31.40 -68.29 36.45
N ILE A 30 -30.43 -68.14 35.54
CA ILE A 30 -30.67 -68.24 34.08
C ILE A 30 -31.20 -69.63 33.73
N SER A 31 -30.56 -70.70 34.18
CA SER A 31 -30.97 -72.08 33.87
C SER A 31 -32.39 -72.40 34.36
N LEU A 32 -32.76 -71.91 35.56
CA LEU A 32 -34.14 -72.01 36.07
C LEU A 32 -35.13 -71.23 35.19
N ARG A 33 -34.77 -70.00 34.81
CA ARG A 33 -35.62 -69.16 33.95
C ARG A 33 -35.83 -69.76 32.56
N GLU A 34 -34.79 -70.33 31.97
CA GLU A 34 -34.89 -71.06 30.70
C GLU A 34 -35.80 -72.28 30.80
N MET A 35 -35.78 -72.98 31.94
CA MET A 35 -36.68 -74.11 32.20
C MET A 35 -38.15 -73.66 32.32
N GLU A 36 -38.42 -72.52 32.97
CA GLU A 36 -39.75 -71.90 33.03
C GLU A 36 -40.23 -71.44 31.64
N ASP A 37 -39.36 -70.79 30.87
CA ASP A 37 -39.69 -70.27 29.53
C ASP A 37 -39.95 -71.43 28.54
N VAL A 38 -39.18 -72.52 28.61
CA VAL A 38 -39.43 -73.77 27.87
C VAL A 38 -40.77 -74.39 28.24
N ALA A 39 -41.10 -74.45 29.54
CA ALA A 39 -42.39 -75.00 29.98
C ALA A 39 -43.58 -74.17 29.48
N SER A 40 -43.51 -72.84 29.52
CA SER A 40 -44.56 -71.95 29.00
C SER A 40 -44.71 -72.03 27.48
N LEU A 41 -43.62 -72.29 26.74
CA LEU A 41 -43.69 -72.53 25.30
C LEU A 41 -44.34 -73.87 24.96
N GLU A 42 -44.04 -74.94 25.71
CA GLU A 42 -44.64 -76.27 25.52
C GLU A 42 -46.14 -76.27 25.86
N GLU A 43 -46.54 -75.54 26.90
CA GLU A 43 -47.95 -75.29 27.25
C GLU A 43 -48.70 -74.59 26.10
N LYS A 44 -48.16 -73.49 25.58
CA LYS A 44 -48.79 -72.71 24.48
C LYS A 44 -48.82 -73.44 23.14
N LEU A 45 -47.86 -74.32 22.88
CA LEU A 45 -47.79 -75.12 21.66
C LEU A 45 -48.61 -76.42 21.73
N GLY A 46 -49.08 -76.82 22.92
CA GLY A 46 -49.82 -78.06 23.12
C GLY A 46 -49.00 -79.33 22.84
N ARG A 47 -47.68 -79.23 22.78
CA ARG A 47 -46.75 -80.34 22.52
C ARG A 47 -45.38 -80.07 23.18
N PRO A 48 -44.62 -81.13 23.55
CA PRO A 48 -43.22 -80.95 23.93
C PRO A 48 -42.40 -80.44 22.73
N LEU A 49 -41.42 -79.59 23.01
CA LEU A 49 -40.44 -79.12 22.04
C LEU A 49 -39.48 -80.27 21.71
N SER A 50 -39.16 -80.42 20.43
CA SER A 50 -38.15 -81.39 19.99
C SER A 50 -36.75 -81.00 20.52
N LYS A 51 -35.83 -81.96 20.58
CA LYS A 51 -34.45 -81.71 21.02
C LYS A 51 -33.74 -80.61 20.19
N GLN A 52 -34.11 -80.44 18.92
CA GLN A 52 -33.57 -79.40 18.03
C GLN A 52 -34.21 -78.03 18.25
N GLU A 53 -35.47 -77.97 18.69
CA GLU A 53 -36.12 -76.71 19.07
C GLU A 53 -35.61 -76.25 20.43
N ARG A 54 -35.54 -77.15 21.43
CA ARG A 54 -34.98 -76.84 22.76
C ARG A 54 -33.53 -76.35 22.70
N SER A 55 -32.68 -76.86 21.79
CA SER A 55 -31.29 -76.38 21.67
C SER A 55 -31.16 -74.98 21.04
N ARG A 56 -32.21 -74.48 20.38
CA ARG A 56 -32.23 -73.17 19.70
C ARG A 56 -32.93 -72.07 20.50
N ILE A 57 -33.49 -72.40 21.67
CA ILE A 57 -34.31 -71.52 22.50
C ILE A 57 -33.65 -71.39 23.87
N GLY A 58 -33.51 -70.17 24.38
CA GLY A 58 -32.87 -69.87 25.66
C GLY A 58 -31.90 -68.69 25.57
N VAL A 59 -31.62 -68.07 26.72
CA VAL A 59 -30.65 -66.98 26.87
C VAL A 59 -29.22 -67.47 26.61
N SER A 60 -28.92 -68.72 26.97
CA SER A 60 -27.67 -69.44 26.74
C SER A 60 -27.42 -69.66 25.24
N SER A 61 -28.43 -70.13 24.49
CA SER A 61 -28.33 -70.30 23.03
C SER A 61 -28.28 -68.95 22.31
N LEU A 62 -29.02 -67.94 22.79
CA LEU A 62 -28.92 -66.56 22.28
C LEU A 62 -27.52 -65.98 22.51
N ARG A 63 -26.93 -66.20 23.70
CA ARG A 63 -25.57 -65.78 24.03
C ARG A 63 -24.55 -66.40 23.06
N LEU A 64 -24.58 -67.71 22.88
CA LEU A 64 -23.68 -68.41 21.96
C LEU A 64 -23.83 -67.88 20.52
N PHE A 65 -25.06 -67.70 20.05
CA PHE A 65 -25.32 -67.12 18.72
C PHE A 65 -24.76 -65.69 18.58
N LEU A 66 -24.91 -64.84 19.61
CA LEU A 66 -24.36 -63.49 19.60
C LEU A 66 -22.83 -63.48 19.69
N GLU A 67 -22.22 -64.39 20.46
CA GLU A 67 -20.77 -64.56 20.55
C GLU A 67 -20.18 -65.02 19.21
N GLU A 68 -20.77 -66.03 18.55
CA GLU A 68 -20.36 -66.48 17.21
C GLU A 68 -20.53 -65.40 16.14
N LEU A 69 -21.67 -64.69 16.15
CA LEU A 69 -21.96 -63.62 15.20
C LEU A 69 -20.99 -62.44 15.39
N LEU A 70 -20.71 -62.05 16.64
CA LEU A 70 -19.73 -61.02 16.98
C LEU A 70 -18.31 -61.44 16.54
N GLN A 71 -17.90 -62.67 16.84
CA GLN A 71 -16.59 -63.19 16.46
C GLN A 71 -16.42 -63.20 14.93
N LYS A 72 -17.44 -63.66 14.18
CA LYS A 72 -17.42 -63.64 12.72
C LYS A 72 -17.30 -62.22 12.18
N ARG A 73 -18.15 -61.30 12.63
CA ARG A 73 -18.09 -59.88 12.22
C ARG A 73 -16.76 -59.22 12.58
N TYR A 74 -16.15 -59.58 13.71
CA TYR A 74 -14.84 -59.11 14.10
C TYR A 74 -13.75 -59.62 13.14
N MET A 75 -13.71 -60.93 12.87
CA MET A 75 -12.74 -61.53 11.93
C MET A 75 -12.89 -61.00 10.50
N ASP A 76 -14.11 -60.75 10.03
CA ASP A 76 -14.36 -60.14 8.71
C ASP A 76 -13.85 -58.68 8.65
N SER A 77 -13.84 -57.95 9.78
CA SER A 77 -13.52 -56.52 9.84
C SER A 77 -12.05 -56.21 10.12
N VAL A 78 -11.37 -57.04 10.92
CA VAL A 78 -9.96 -56.82 11.32
C VAL A 78 -8.99 -56.65 10.14
N PRO A 79 -9.06 -57.44 9.04
CA PRO A 79 -8.21 -57.27 7.86
C PRO A 79 -8.37 -55.91 7.15
N LEU A 80 -9.51 -55.24 7.32
CA LEU A 80 -9.75 -53.88 6.78
C LEU A 80 -9.26 -52.80 7.76
N ILE A 81 -9.42 -53.04 9.06
CA ILE A 81 -9.10 -52.08 10.12
C ILE A 81 -7.58 -51.94 10.33
N ILE A 82 -6.81 -53.05 10.30
CA ILE A 82 -5.36 -53.00 10.52
C ILE A 82 -4.63 -52.11 9.48
N PRO A 83 -4.84 -52.25 8.15
CA PRO A 83 -4.21 -51.37 7.16
C PRO A 83 -4.55 -49.89 7.32
N LEU A 84 -5.77 -49.56 7.77
CA LEU A 84 -6.16 -48.18 8.06
C LEU A 84 -5.39 -47.64 9.27
N LEU A 85 -5.30 -48.39 10.36
CA LEU A 85 -4.44 -48.05 11.52
C LEU A 85 -2.96 -47.90 11.14
N GLU A 86 -2.45 -48.72 10.23
CA GLU A 86 -1.07 -48.56 9.73
C GLU A 86 -0.89 -47.31 8.86
N LYS A 87 -1.87 -46.97 8.02
CA LYS A 87 -1.86 -45.76 7.20
C LYS A 87 -1.86 -44.52 8.09
N GLU A 88 -2.74 -44.46 9.08
CA GLU A 88 -2.80 -43.36 10.05
C GLU A 88 -1.51 -43.28 10.87
N TYR A 89 -1.02 -44.41 11.42
CA TYR A 89 0.27 -44.44 12.12
C TYR A 89 1.42 -43.86 11.27
N ARG A 90 1.51 -44.24 9.99
CA ARG A 90 2.52 -43.71 9.06
C ARG A 90 2.31 -42.22 8.76
N SER A 91 1.06 -41.75 8.67
CA SER A 91 0.74 -40.33 8.48
C SER A 91 1.12 -39.49 9.70
N THR A 92 0.66 -39.87 10.89
CA THR A 92 0.99 -39.20 12.16
C THR A 92 2.50 -39.21 12.44
N THR A 93 3.20 -40.31 12.09
CA THR A 93 4.68 -40.37 12.20
C THR A 93 5.36 -39.37 11.24
N ARG A 94 4.87 -39.21 10.00
CA ARG A 94 5.42 -38.21 9.05
C ARG A 94 5.20 -36.79 9.56
N LYS A 95 3.98 -36.44 9.96
CA LYS A 95 3.64 -35.15 10.58
C LYS A 95 4.51 -34.85 11.80
N LEU A 96 4.73 -35.83 12.68
CA LEU A 96 5.61 -35.68 13.84
C LEU A 96 7.06 -35.44 13.44
N ASN A 97 7.56 -36.10 12.39
CA ASN A 97 8.90 -35.86 11.86
C ASN A 97 9.02 -34.47 11.21
N GLU A 98 8.00 -34.04 10.46
CA GLU A 98 7.92 -32.70 9.86
C GLU A 98 7.97 -31.61 10.95
N ILE A 99 7.15 -31.71 12.01
CA ILE A 99 7.16 -30.78 13.15
C ILE A 99 8.50 -30.82 13.91
N ASN A 100 9.12 -31.99 14.06
CA ASN A 100 10.45 -32.10 14.68
C ASN A 100 11.55 -31.45 13.82
N VAL A 101 11.50 -31.61 12.50
CA VAL A 101 12.41 -30.94 11.57
C VAL A 101 12.20 -29.43 11.66
N GLU A 102 10.95 -28.95 11.61
CA GLU A 102 10.61 -27.53 11.73
C GLU A 102 11.17 -26.94 13.04
N LEU A 103 10.89 -27.57 14.18
CA LEU A 103 11.46 -27.20 15.49
C LEU A 103 13.00 -27.24 15.52
N SER A 104 13.65 -28.17 14.80
CA SER A 104 15.12 -28.21 14.69
C SER A 104 15.69 -27.14 13.74
N THR A 105 14.88 -26.65 12.81
CA THR A 105 15.22 -25.51 11.94
C THR A 105 14.91 -24.16 12.57
N PHE A 106 14.29 -24.13 13.77
CA PHE A 106 14.07 -22.94 14.60
C PHE A 106 15.35 -22.46 15.31
N ASP A 107 16.38 -22.31 14.49
CA ASP A 107 17.70 -21.75 14.79
C ASP A 107 17.67 -20.24 14.51
N GLU A 108 18.05 -19.45 15.52
CA GLU A 108 18.02 -17.99 15.47
C GLU A 108 18.92 -17.43 14.36
N VAL A 109 20.02 -18.11 14.03
CA VAL A 109 20.92 -17.71 12.94
C VAL A 109 20.20 -17.80 11.59
N LYS A 110 19.54 -18.93 11.32
CA LYS A 110 18.76 -19.16 10.09
C LYS A 110 17.56 -18.23 9.98
N LEU A 111 16.97 -17.84 11.11
CA LEU A 111 15.85 -16.91 11.14
C LEU A 111 16.30 -15.47 10.79
N LYS A 112 17.46 -15.03 11.31
CA LYS A 112 18.11 -13.77 10.89
C LYS A 112 18.48 -13.78 9.40
N GLU A 113 19.01 -14.90 8.89
CA GLU A 113 19.31 -15.06 7.45
C GLU A 113 18.06 -14.98 6.57
N LYS A 114 16.98 -15.68 6.94
CA LYS A 114 15.68 -15.60 6.26
C LYS A 114 15.10 -14.17 6.28
N GLY A 115 15.22 -13.47 7.42
CA GLY A 115 14.80 -12.07 7.54
C GLY A 115 15.59 -11.13 6.61
N ARG A 116 16.91 -11.29 6.53
CA ARG A 116 17.78 -10.54 5.60
C ARG A 116 17.45 -10.82 4.13
N ALA A 117 17.27 -12.09 3.76
CA ALA A 117 16.90 -12.49 2.40
C ALA A 117 15.55 -11.88 1.97
N PHE A 118 14.53 -11.93 2.85
CA PHE A 118 13.25 -11.29 2.62
C PHE A 118 13.38 -9.78 2.44
N HIS A 119 14.18 -9.11 3.28
CA HIS A 119 14.43 -7.67 3.19
C HIS A 119 15.03 -7.27 1.83
N ASP A 120 16.09 -7.94 1.40
CA ASP A 120 16.79 -7.60 0.16
C ASP A 120 15.91 -7.88 -1.07
N LEU A 121 15.10 -8.96 -1.06
CA LEU A 121 14.13 -9.21 -2.12
C LEU A 121 12.97 -8.19 -2.09
N PHE A 122 12.44 -7.84 -0.92
CA PHE A 122 11.40 -6.80 -0.75
C PHE A 122 11.84 -5.47 -1.36
N LEU A 123 13.05 -5.01 -1.05
CA LEU A 123 13.63 -3.80 -1.63
C LEU A 123 13.80 -3.90 -3.15
N THR A 124 14.19 -5.07 -3.65
CA THR A 124 14.31 -5.33 -5.09
C THR A 124 12.94 -5.19 -5.79
N LYS A 125 11.86 -5.74 -5.21
CA LYS A 125 10.49 -5.56 -5.74
C LYS A 125 10.01 -4.11 -5.63
N LEU A 126 10.33 -3.42 -4.54
CA LEU A 126 9.99 -2.01 -4.35
C LEU A 126 10.64 -1.12 -5.42
N SER A 127 11.93 -1.29 -5.69
CA SER A 127 12.65 -0.57 -6.76
C SER A 127 12.04 -0.84 -8.14
N LEU A 128 11.64 -2.10 -8.40
CA LEU A 128 10.97 -2.49 -9.64
C LEU A 128 9.58 -1.83 -9.81
N LEU A 129 8.79 -1.71 -8.74
CA LEU A 129 7.50 -1.02 -8.76
C LEU A 129 7.63 0.50 -8.98
N LEU A 130 8.70 1.12 -8.47
CA LEU A 130 8.99 2.55 -8.68
C LEU A 130 9.49 2.84 -10.09
N LYS A 131 10.32 1.97 -10.69
CA LYS A 131 10.77 2.08 -12.08
C LYS A 131 9.66 1.78 -13.10
N GLY A 132 8.63 1.06 -12.68
CA GLY A 132 7.52 0.61 -13.52
C GLY A 132 7.70 -0.86 -13.92
N THR A 133 6.62 -1.62 -13.82
CA THR A 133 6.60 -3.07 -14.11
C THR A 133 5.19 -3.51 -14.49
N VAL A 134 5.09 -4.68 -15.13
CA VAL A 134 3.82 -5.31 -15.56
C VAL A 134 3.52 -6.58 -14.74
N VAL A 135 4.39 -6.94 -13.78
CA VAL A 135 4.32 -8.23 -13.06
C VAL A 135 3.12 -8.32 -12.09
N ALA A 136 2.69 -7.18 -11.52
CA ALA A 136 1.51 -7.11 -10.66
C ALA A 136 0.24 -6.84 -11.49
N PRO A 137 -0.88 -7.58 -11.25
CA PRO A 137 -2.10 -7.41 -12.02
C PRO A 137 -2.76 -6.04 -11.75
N PRO A 138 -2.95 -5.18 -12.79
CA PRO A 138 -3.63 -3.90 -12.63
C PRO A 138 -5.06 -4.03 -12.09
N ASP A 139 -5.72 -5.16 -12.34
CA ASP A 139 -7.08 -5.42 -11.89
C ASP A 139 -7.23 -5.53 -10.36
N LYS A 140 -6.14 -5.88 -9.66
CA LYS A 140 -6.12 -6.01 -8.19
C LYS A 140 -5.50 -4.79 -7.50
N PHE A 141 -4.46 -4.19 -8.09
CA PHE A 141 -3.65 -3.16 -7.43
C PHE A 141 -3.60 -1.80 -8.13
N GLY A 142 -4.05 -1.71 -9.39
CA GLY A 142 -4.13 -0.44 -10.11
C GLY A 142 -5.36 0.36 -9.70
N GLU A 143 -5.22 1.67 -9.60
CA GLU A 143 -6.32 2.62 -9.38
C GLU A 143 -6.51 3.47 -10.63
N ALA A 144 -7.76 3.81 -10.94
CA ALA A 144 -8.10 4.89 -11.85
C ALA A 144 -8.07 6.23 -11.09
N LEU A 145 -8.00 7.35 -11.81
CA LEU A 145 -7.89 8.69 -11.21
C LEU A 145 -9.00 9.01 -10.21
N GLN A 146 -10.19 8.42 -10.36
CA GLN A 146 -11.33 8.61 -9.46
C GLN A 146 -11.11 7.92 -8.12
N ASP A 147 -10.75 6.63 -8.12
CA ASP A 147 -10.40 5.87 -6.91
C ASP A 147 -9.30 6.58 -6.12
N GLU A 148 -8.31 7.08 -6.87
CA GLU A 148 -7.14 7.78 -6.37
C GLU A 148 -7.49 9.10 -5.68
N ARG A 149 -8.45 9.86 -6.23
CA ARG A 149 -9.00 11.08 -5.62
C ARG A 149 -9.80 10.80 -4.36
N ILE A 150 -10.46 9.63 -4.27
CA ILE A 150 -11.23 9.22 -3.10
C ILE A 150 -10.29 8.75 -1.98
N ASN A 151 -9.33 7.87 -2.30
CA ASN A 151 -8.47 7.21 -1.31
C ASN A 151 -7.23 8.04 -0.91
N GLY A 152 -6.67 8.79 -1.87
CA GLY A 152 -5.46 9.60 -1.72
C GLY A 152 -5.70 11.11 -1.78
N GLY A 153 -6.96 11.55 -1.71
CA GLY A 153 -7.36 12.96 -1.74
C GLY A 153 -7.36 13.58 -3.14
N ALA A 154 -8.30 14.50 -3.38
CA ALA A 154 -8.39 15.26 -4.63
C ALA A 154 -7.65 16.60 -4.52
N PHE A 155 -7.18 17.12 -5.66
CA PHE A 155 -6.76 18.52 -5.72
C PHE A 155 -7.99 19.42 -5.79
N ILE A 156 -8.15 20.30 -4.79
CA ILE A 156 -9.33 21.15 -4.59
C ILE A 156 -8.86 22.60 -4.56
N GLY A 157 -9.49 23.45 -5.39
CA GLY A 157 -9.23 24.88 -5.45
C GLY A 157 -9.80 25.66 -4.27
N THR A 158 -9.46 26.95 -4.19
CA THR A 158 -10.03 27.89 -3.22
C THR A 158 -11.54 28.13 -3.42
N ASP A 159 -12.08 27.72 -4.57
CA ASP A 159 -13.50 27.68 -4.92
C ASP A 159 -14.21 26.39 -4.46
N GLY A 160 -13.49 25.42 -3.91
CA GLY A 160 -14.03 24.12 -3.51
C GLY A 160 -14.37 23.17 -4.66
N LEU A 161 -14.07 23.55 -5.91
CA LEU A 161 -14.42 22.76 -7.09
C LEU A 161 -13.31 21.76 -7.46
N GLN A 162 -13.73 20.60 -7.96
CA GLN A 162 -12.81 19.58 -8.48
C GLN A 162 -12.61 19.73 -9.99
N PHE A 163 -11.36 19.66 -10.44
CA PHE A 163 -11.01 19.81 -11.85
C PHE A 163 -11.46 18.59 -12.70
N PRO A 164 -11.91 18.77 -13.95
CA PRO A 164 -12.47 17.68 -14.76
C PRO A 164 -11.46 16.57 -15.12
N HIS A 165 -11.85 15.31 -14.90
CA HIS A 165 -11.00 14.12 -15.18
C HIS A 165 -10.47 14.01 -16.62
N LYS A 166 -11.19 14.57 -17.61
CA LYS A 166 -10.91 14.40 -19.05
C LYS A 166 -9.61 15.06 -19.52
N LEU A 167 -9.01 15.93 -18.72
CA LEU A 167 -7.81 16.69 -19.07
C LEU A 167 -6.50 16.01 -18.60
N ILE A 168 -6.60 15.00 -17.74
CA ILE A 168 -5.43 14.29 -17.18
C ILE A 168 -5.10 13.06 -18.04
N PRO A 169 -3.85 12.90 -18.51
CA PRO A 169 -3.43 11.70 -19.23
C PRO A 169 -3.69 10.42 -18.43
N ASN A 170 -4.14 9.38 -19.12
CA ASN A 170 -4.37 8.04 -18.54
C ASN A 170 -5.35 8.03 -17.34
N ALA A 171 -6.28 8.98 -17.25
CA ALA A 171 -7.22 9.10 -16.14
C ALA A 171 -8.08 7.83 -15.89
N GLY A 172 -8.49 7.15 -16.95
CA GLY A 172 -9.27 5.90 -16.89
C GLY A 172 -8.43 4.62 -16.81
N MET A 173 -7.10 4.70 -16.85
CA MET A 173 -6.23 3.51 -16.75
C MET A 173 -5.95 3.16 -15.30
N ARG A 174 -5.88 1.87 -14.98
CA ARG A 174 -5.55 1.38 -13.65
C ARG A 174 -4.02 1.31 -13.48
N LEU A 175 -3.44 2.24 -12.73
CA LEU A 175 -1.99 2.38 -12.55
C LEU A 175 -1.59 2.20 -11.07
N TYR A 176 -0.34 1.83 -10.84
CA TYR A 176 0.28 1.69 -9.53
C TYR A 176 1.76 2.12 -9.57
N GLY A 177 2.35 2.37 -8.41
CA GLY A 177 3.78 2.70 -8.25
C GLY A 177 4.23 3.91 -9.06
N GLY A 178 5.35 3.82 -9.77
CA GLY A 178 5.94 4.95 -10.50
C GLY A 178 5.00 5.60 -11.52
N ALA A 179 4.21 4.79 -12.23
CA ALA A 179 3.21 5.30 -13.19
C ALA A 179 2.07 6.09 -12.49
N GLN A 180 1.72 5.67 -11.28
CA GLN A 180 0.75 6.37 -10.42
C GLN A 180 1.31 7.71 -9.92
N TYR A 181 2.56 7.71 -9.44
CA TYR A 181 3.30 8.90 -9.01
C TYR A 181 3.37 9.96 -10.11
N HIS A 182 3.76 9.57 -11.33
CA HIS A 182 3.82 10.50 -12.47
C HIS A 182 2.44 11.08 -12.85
N ARG A 183 1.35 10.30 -12.75
CA ARG A 183 -0.01 10.81 -12.98
C ARG A 183 -0.42 11.84 -11.93
N ALA A 184 -0.14 11.61 -10.65
CA ALA A 184 -0.42 12.58 -9.60
C ALA A 184 0.38 13.88 -9.78
N MET A 185 1.64 13.80 -10.20
CA MET A 185 2.47 14.98 -10.50
C MET A 185 1.96 15.75 -11.74
N ALA A 186 1.51 15.03 -12.78
CA ALA A 186 0.89 15.65 -13.96
C ALA A 186 -0.45 16.32 -13.63
N GLU A 187 -1.25 15.74 -12.72
CA GLU A 187 -2.49 16.34 -12.20
C GLU A 187 -2.20 17.63 -11.43
N PHE A 188 -1.24 17.61 -10.49
CA PHE A 188 -0.79 18.79 -9.76
C PHE A 188 -0.33 19.90 -10.71
N ARG A 189 0.52 19.56 -11.69
CA ARG A 189 1.03 20.52 -12.69
C ARG A 189 -0.08 21.14 -13.52
N PHE A 190 -1.07 20.35 -13.93
CA PHE A 190 -2.23 20.83 -14.68
C PHE A 190 -3.10 21.77 -13.84
N VAL A 191 -3.42 21.36 -12.60
CA VAL A 191 -4.26 22.14 -11.68
C VAL A 191 -3.58 23.46 -11.33
N VAL A 192 -2.38 23.42 -10.75
CA VAL A 192 -1.68 24.62 -10.28
C VAL A 192 -1.30 25.54 -11.44
N GLY A 193 -0.90 25.01 -12.60
CA GLY A 193 -0.63 25.81 -13.80
C GLY A 193 -1.85 26.53 -14.37
N GLY A 194 -3.06 26.05 -14.08
CA GLY A 194 -4.33 26.70 -14.44
C GLY A 194 -4.72 27.87 -13.52
N ILE A 195 -4.15 27.96 -12.32
CA ILE A 195 -4.57 28.93 -11.29
C ILE A 195 -4.18 30.35 -11.68
N LYS A 196 -5.16 31.26 -11.66
CA LYS A 196 -4.98 32.71 -11.81
C LYS A 196 -4.80 33.35 -10.43
N CYS A 197 -4.17 34.52 -10.39
CA CYS A 197 -4.08 35.27 -9.13
C CYS A 197 -5.49 35.59 -8.62
N PRO A 198 -5.79 35.34 -7.32
CA PRO A 198 -7.08 35.70 -6.72
C PRO A 198 -7.41 37.18 -6.91
N PRO A 199 -8.70 37.59 -6.85
CA PRO A 199 -9.07 39.00 -6.92
C PRO A 199 -8.36 39.79 -5.81
N ILE A 200 -7.91 40.99 -6.18
CA ILE A 200 -7.20 41.93 -5.32
C ILE A 200 -8.17 43.07 -5.05
N THR A 201 -8.38 43.41 -3.78
CA THR A 201 -9.26 44.53 -3.42
C THR A 201 -8.48 45.85 -3.36
N ARG A 202 -9.19 46.97 -3.52
CA ARG A 202 -8.61 48.31 -3.30
C ARG A 202 -8.08 48.47 -1.86
N GLU A 203 -8.72 47.83 -0.89
CA GLU A 203 -8.30 47.83 0.51
C GLU A 203 -6.96 47.11 0.69
N GLU A 204 -6.77 45.96 0.05
CA GLU A 204 -5.47 45.24 0.05
C GLU A 204 -4.36 46.09 -0.58
N ILE A 205 -4.66 46.82 -1.67
CA ILE A 205 -3.71 47.74 -2.30
C ILE A 205 -3.34 48.87 -1.33
N VAL A 206 -4.33 49.56 -0.76
CA VAL A 206 -4.10 50.69 0.17
C VAL A 206 -3.36 50.24 1.44
N ASN A 207 -3.70 49.06 1.99
CA ASN A 207 -3.03 48.51 3.18
C ASN A 207 -1.58 48.09 2.90
N ALA A 208 -1.27 47.63 1.68
CA ALA A 208 0.10 47.33 1.26
C ALA A 208 0.90 48.59 0.82
N CYS A 209 0.22 49.70 0.53
CA CYS A 209 0.82 51.02 0.30
C CYS A 209 1.22 51.71 1.62
N GLY A 210 2.16 51.11 2.35
CA GLY A 210 2.76 51.72 3.54
C GLY A 210 3.69 52.91 3.24
N VAL A 211 4.11 53.61 4.29
CA VAL A 211 5.13 54.69 4.23
C VAL A 211 6.52 54.06 4.41
N GLU A 212 7.52 54.51 3.64
CA GLU A 212 8.93 54.13 3.83
C GLU A 212 9.69 55.21 4.61
N ASP A 213 10.62 54.81 5.47
CA ASP A 213 11.36 55.72 6.39
C ASP A 213 12.22 56.79 5.71
N ILE A 214 12.38 56.73 4.38
CA ILE A 214 13.30 57.56 3.59
C ILE A 214 12.56 58.48 2.61
N HIS A 215 11.35 58.12 2.16
CA HIS A 215 10.61 58.85 1.12
C HIS A 215 9.08 58.87 1.35
N ASP A 216 8.49 60.06 1.21
CA ASP A 216 7.05 60.36 1.39
C ASP A 216 6.18 59.96 0.17
N GLY A 217 6.57 58.90 -0.53
CA GLY A 217 6.00 58.44 -1.79
C GLY A 217 5.72 56.94 -1.80
N THR A 218 4.61 56.55 -2.42
CA THR A 218 4.12 55.17 -2.40
C THR A 218 4.89 54.28 -3.40
N ASN A 219 5.73 53.37 -2.92
CA ASN A 219 6.39 52.40 -3.79
C ASN A 219 5.41 51.30 -4.27
N TYR A 220 4.72 51.57 -5.37
CA TYR A 220 3.77 50.64 -5.99
C TYR A 220 4.42 49.31 -6.44
N SER A 221 5.72 49.28 -6.74
CA SER A 221 6.42 48.03 -7.08
C SER A 221 6.55 47.12 -5.85
N ARG A 222 6.93 47.69 -4.70
CA ARG A 222 6.95 47.00 -3.40
C ARG A 222 5.55 46.57 -2.98
N THR A 223 4.55 47.43 -3.14
CA THR A 223 3.13 47.13 -2.91
C THR A 223 2.71 45.88 -3.71
N ALA A 224 3.03 45.86 -5.02
CA ALA A 224 2.71 44.73 -5.88
C ALA A 224 3.45 43.44 -5.47
N CYS A 225 4.73 43.53 -5.08
CA CYS A 225 5.46 42.37 -4.54
C CYS A 225 4.78 41.82 -3.27
N VAL A 226 4.46 42.66 -2.28
CA VAL A 226 3.84 42.24 -1.01
C VAL A 226 2.51 41.52 -1.24
N ILE A 227 1.63 42.08 -2.08
CA ILE A 227 0.34 41.46 -2.39
C ILE A 227 0.53 40.16 -3.17
N ALA A 228 1.38 40.15 -4.20
CA ALA A 228 1.62 38.95 -5.01
C ALA A 228 2.19 37.80 -4.17
N VAL A 229 3.09 38.13 -3.24
CA VAL A 229 3.67 37.20 -2.26
C VAL A 229 2.60 36.60 -1.35
N ALA A 230 1.79 37.43 -0.68
CA ALA A 230 0.74 36.96 0.22
C ALA A 230 -0.27 36.08 -0.53
N LYS A 231 -0.79 36.56 -1.66
CA LYS A 231 -1.72 35.79 -2.50
C LYS A 231 -1.12 34.49 -3.01
N ALA A 232 0.16 34.46 -3.40
CA ALA A 232 0.83 33.24 -3.84
C ALA A 232 1.01 32.23 -2.70
N HIS A 233 1.40 32.67 -1.51
CA HIS A 233 1.51 31.84 -0.32
C HIS A 233 0.18 31.14 -0.01
N ASP A 234 -0.86 31.94 0.24
CA ASP A 234 -2.21 31.47 0.61
C ASP A 234 -2.83 30.55 -0.46
N THR A 235 -2.47 30.76 -1.73
CA THR A 235 -2.96 29.93 -2.85
C THR A 235 -2.19 28.63 -2.99
N PHE A 236 -0.87 28.60 -2.81
CA PHE A 236 -0.02 27.45 -3.17
C PHE A 236 0.31 26.51 -2.02
N GLU A 237 0.35 26.99 -0.76
CA GLU A 237 0.57 26.15 0.42
C GLU A 237 -0.43 24.97 0.50
N PRO A 238 -1.76 25.15 0.34
CA PRO A 238 -2.72 24.04 0.39
C PRO A 238 -2.44 22.93 -0.63
N PHE A 239 -1.93 23.27 -1.83
CA PHE A 239 -1.61 22.27 -2.85
C PHE A 239 -0.36 21.47 -2.52
N LEU A 240 0.60 21.99 -1.74
CA LEU A 240 1.72 21.18 -1.23
C LEU A 240 1.24 20.12 -0.25
N HIS A 241 0.27 20.45 0.62
CA HIS A 241 -0.35 19.48 1.52
C HIS A 241 -1.16 18.42 0.76
N GLN A 242 -1.95 18.83 -0.23
CA GLN A 242 -2.72 17.91 -1.09
C GLN A 242 -1.79 16.98 -1.89
N LEU A 243 -0.71 17.51 -2.48
CA LEU A 243 0.29 16.73 -3.22
C LEU A 243 1.02 15.75 -2.30
N GLY A 244 1.51 16.23 -1.15
CA GLY A 244 2.20 15.41 -0.17
C GLY A 244 1.36 14.22 0.32
N PHE A 245 0.10 14.47 0.71
CA PHE A 245 -0.85 13.43 1.09
C PHE A 245 -1.09 12.40 -0.03
N ARG A 246 -1.26 12.88 -1.27
CA ARG A 246 -1.48 12.03 -2.45
C ARG A 246 -0.27 11.15 -2.77
N LEU A 247 0.95 11.70 -2.72
CA LEU A 247 2.18 10.94 -2.99
C LEU A 247 2.49 9.96 -1.84
N LEU A 248 2.23 10.33 -0.59
CA LEU A 248 2.31 9.43 0.56
C LEU A 248 1.36 8.25 0.44
N HIS A 249 0.12 8.47 -0.01
CA HIS A 249 -0.83 7.41 -0.30
C HIS A 249 -0.27 6.41 -1.33
N ILE A 250 0.28 6.90 -2.44
CA ILE A 250 0.91 6.08 -3.49
C ILE A 250 2.09 5.27 -2.93
N LEU A 251 2.95 5.88 -2.09
CA LEU A 251 4.06 5.18 -1.45
C LEU A 251 3.58 4.07 -0.51
N LYS A 252 2.60 4.35 0.36
CA LYS A 252 2.04 3.36 1.30
C LYS A 252 1.43 2.14 0.58
N ARG A 253 0.88 2.33 -0.63
CA ARG A 253 0.37 1.24 -1.47
C ARG A 253 1.44 0.35 -2.08
N LEU A 254 2.69 0.79 -2.17
CA LEU A 254 3.78 -0.05 -2.68
C LEU A 254 4.03 -1.27 -1.80
N LEU A 255 3.93 -1.11 -0.47
CA LEU A 255 4.16 -2.17 0.52
C LEU A 255 3.29 -3.43 0.26
N PRO A 256 1.94 -3.37 0.21
CA PRO A 256 1.13 -4.57 -0.05
C PRO A 256 1.32 -5.13 -1.46
N ILE A 257 1.71 -4.32 -2.45
CA ILE A 257 2.01 -4.80 -3.81
C ILE A 257 3.32 -5.59 -3.79
N SER A 258 4.38 -5.06 -3.17
CA SER A 258 5.64 -5.78 -2.97
C SER A 258 5.43 -7.10 -2.24
N VAL A 259 4.69 -7.11 -1.13
CA VAL A 259 4.38 -8.34 -0.37
C VAL A 259 3.63 -9.36 -1.23
N TYR A 260 2.67 -8.93 -2.06
CA TYR A 260 1.98 -9.83 -3.00
C TYR A 260 2.92 -10.40 -4.08
N LEU A 261 3.90 -9.63 -4.56
CA LEU A 261 4.90 -10.13 -5.51
C LEU A 261 5.81 -11.19 -4.87
N LEU A 262 6.24 -10.98 -3.62
CA LEU A 262 6.98 -11.99 -2.83
C LEU A 262 6.14 -13.26 -2.63
N GLN A 263 4.84 -13.12 -2.32
CA GLN A 263 3.91 -14.25 -2.18
C GLN A 263 3.75 -15.06 -3.47
N LYS A 264 3.72 -14.41 -4.63
CA LYS A 264 3.61 -15.08 -5.93
C LYS A 264 4.86 -15.90 -6.28
N GLU A 265 6.03 -15.52 -5.79
CA GLU A 265 7.31 -16.18 -6.04
C GLU A 265 7.64 -17.27 -5.00
N GLY A 266 6.79 -17.44 -3.96
CA GLY A 266 6.96 -18.45 -2.92
C GLY A 266 7.87 -18.02 -1.76
N GLU A 267 8.42 -16.81 -1.80
CA GLU A 267 9.36 -16.29 -0.80
C GLU A 267 8.62 -15.62 0.38
N VAL A 268 7.69 -16.35 0.99
CA VAL A 268 6.92 -15.90 2.15
C VAL A 268 7.50 -16.45 3.44
N LEU A 269 7.72 -15.56 4.40
CA LEU A 269 7.91 -15.89 5.80
C LEU A 269 6.55 -16.29 6.43
N SER A 270 5.99 -17.41 5.98
CA SER A 270 4.70 -17.93 6.47
C SER A 270 4.77 -18.21 7.97
N GLY A 271 3.90 -17.58 8.75
CA GLY A 271 3.89 -17.68 10.22
C GLY A 271 4.61 -16.55 10.96
N HIS A 272 5.22 -15.59 10.26
CA HIS A 272 5.94 -14.45 10.87
C HIS A 272 5.21 -13.11 10.68
N ASP A 273 3.93 -13.05 11.03
CA ASP A 273 3.10 -11.84 10.91
C ASP A 273 3.58 -10.67 11.80
N VAL A 274 4.36 -10.93 12.86
CA VAL A 274 4.99 -9.91 13.69
C VAL A 274 6.11 -9.20 12.91
N PHE A 275 7.00 -9.97 12.29
CA PHE A 275 8.07 -9.45 11.44
C PHE A 275 7.51 -8.62 10.27
N LEU A 276 6.50 -9.14 9.56
CA LEU A 276 5.84 -8.41 8.46
C LEU A 276 5.21 -7.09 8.94
N ARG A 277 4.59 -7.08 10.13
CA ARG A 277 4.06 -5.84 10.74
C ARG A 277 5.17 -4.87 11.15
N ARG A 278 6.33 -5.34 11.60
CA ARG A 278 7.49 -4.48 11.90
C ARG A 278 8.00 -3.80 10.63
N VAL A 279 8.29 -4.57 9.57
CA VAL A 279 8.74 -4.03 8.27
C VAL A 279 7.72 -3.04 7.70
N ALA A 280 6.42 -3.36 7.80
CA ALA A 280 5.34 -2.45 7.42
C ALA A 280 5.36 -1.13 8.22
N SER A 281 5.55 -1.20 9.54
CA SER A 281 5.64 -0.02 10.41
C SER A 281 6.86 0.85 10.08
N ALA A 282 8.04 0.24 9.97
CA ALA A 282 9.28 0.94 9.61
C ALA A 282 9.16 1.65 8.25
N PHE A 283 8.61 0.96 7.23
CA PHE A 283 8.34 1.55 5.92
C PHE A 283 7.35 2.72 5.98
N ASN A 284 6.24 2.58 6.71
CA ASN A 284 5.24 3.65 6.85
C ASN A 284 5.81 4.88 7.58
N ASN A 285 6.57 4.67 8.65
CA ASN A 285 7.24 5.73 9.41
C ASN A 285 8.27 6.47 8.54
N PHE A 286 9.05 5.73 7.73
CA PHE A 286 9.95 6.32 6.75
C PHE A 286 9.21 7.15 5.70
N ALA A 287 8.11 6.63 5.13
CA ALA A 287 7.33 7.34 4.12
C ALA A 287 6.73 8.65 4.67
N GLU A 288 6.18 8.63 5.89
CA GLU A 288 5.62 9.82 6.55
C GLU A 288 6.67 10.87 6.93
N SER A 289 7.80 10.45 7.47
CA SER A 289 8.91 11.36 7.81
C SER A 289 9.57 11.97 6.57
N THR A 290 9.72 11.19 5.51
CA THR A 290 10.25 11.66 4.23
C THR A 290 9.30 12.64 3.54
N GLU A 291 7.98 12.36 3.52
CA GLU A 291 6.98 13.29 3.01
C GLU A 291 6.99 14.61 3.78
N ARG A 292 6.97 14.54 5.13
CA ARG A 292 7.00 15.72 5.99
C ARG A 292 8.23 16.60 5.70
N SER A 293 9.42 16.02 5.69
CA SER A 293 10.66 16.75 5.39
C SER A 293 10.72 17.31 3.97
N CYS A 294 10.14 16.60 2.99
CA CYS A 294 10.03 17.09 1.62
C CYS A 294 9.08 18.29 1.53
N ARG A 295 7.91 18.20 2.17
CA ARG A 295 6.90 19.28 2.20
C ARG A 295 7.43 20.52 2.92
N GLU A 296 8.10 20.36 4.06
CA GLU A 296 8.76 21.44 4.80
C GLU A 296 9.76 22.20 3.91
N LYS A 297 10.62 21.49 3.17
CA LYS A 297 11.54 22.11 2.20
C LYS A 297 10.84 22.82 1.04
N CYS A 298 9.67 22.35 0.61
CA CYS A 298 8.85 23.05 -0.39
C CYS A 298 8.26 24.35 0.17
N LEU A 299 7.81 24.34 1.43
CA LEU A 299 7.29 25.52 2.13
C LEU A 299 8.40 26.55 2.43
N GLU A 300 9.56 26.11 2.92
CA GLU A 300 10.74 26.97 3.13
C GLU A 300 11.17 27.68 1.84
N ASP A 301 11.08 27.01 0.70
CA ASP A 301 11.45 27.54 -0.61
C ASP A 301 10.40 28.49 -1.20
N LEU A 302 9.11 28.20 -0.98
CA LEU A 302 8.03 29.14 -1.26
C LEU A 302 8.21 30.41 -0.41
N MET A 303 8.55 30.26 0.88
CA MET A 303 8.81 31.36 1.81
C MET A 303 10.11 32.13 1.50
N SER A 304 11.17 31.48 1.04
CA SER A 304 12.43 32.15 0.69
C SER A 304 12.33 32.90 -0.64
N THR A 305 11.69 32.29 -1.65
CA THR A 305 11.42 32.91 -2.94
C THR A 305 10.52 34.14 -2.77
N THR A 306 9.50 34.05 -1.92
CA THR A 306 8.61 35.17 -1.62
C THR A 306 9.26 36.27 -0.77
N ARG A 307 10.26 35.97 0.05
CA ARG A 307 10.98 36.94 0.89
C ARG A 307 11.81 37.96 0.09
N TYR A 308 12.36 37.58 -1.06
CA TYR A 308 13.30 38.41 -1.84
C TYR A 308 12.77 38.79 -3.24
N VAL A 309 11.45 38.85 -3.42
CA VAL A 309 10.82 39.23 -4.71
C VAL A 309 11.14 40.68 -5.05
N THR A 310 12.22 40.84 -5.82
CA THR A 310 12.53 42.05 -6.57
C THR A 310 11.97 41.91 -7.98
N TRP A 311 11.52 43.04 -8.54
CA TRP A 311 10.97 43.14 -9.90
C TRP A 311 11.86 42.47 -10.98
N SER A 312 13.17 42.50 -10.78
CA SER A 312 14.20 41.93 -11.67
C SER A 312 14.12 40.41 -11.86
N LEU A 313 13.70 39.63 -10.84
CA LEU A 313 13.90 38.17 -10.85
C LEU A 313 12.98 37.40 -11.83
N HIS A 314 11.83 37.96 -12.19
CA HIS A 314 10.77 37.28 -12.95
C HIS A 314 10.63 37.78 -14.41
N ASN A 315 11.74 38.28 -15.01
CA ASN A 315 11.83 39.01 -16.29
C ASN A 315 11.40 38.24 -17.57
N LYS A 316 10.72 37.08 -17.48
CA LYS A 316 10.40 36.21 -18.63
C LYS A 316 9.17 36.63 -19.46
N ASN A 317 8.29 37.51 -18.97
CA ASN A 317 7.04 37.88 -19.67
C ASN A 317 6.89 39.40 -19.94
N ARG A 318 8.03 40.09 -20.17
CA ARG A 318 8.10 41.56 -20.35
C ARG A 318 7.28 42.10 -21.54
N ALA A 319 6.97 41.26 -22.53
CA ALA A 319 6.19 41.66 -23.71
C ALA A 319 4.72 42.02 -23.37
N GLY A 320 4.08 41.25 -22.48
CA GLY A 320 2.69 41.52 -22.08
C GLY A 320 2.54 42.84 -21.31
N LEU A 321 3.49 43.13 -20.42
CA LEU A 321 3.51 44.39 -19.67
C LEU A 321 3.86 45.60 -20.55
N ARG A 322 4.75 45.45 -21.53
CA ARG A 322 5.05 46.52 -22.51
C ARG A 322 3.79 46.97 -23.23
N HIS A 323 3.06 46.03 -23.85
CA HIS A 323 1.78 46.35 -24.49
C HIS A 323 0.74 46.98 -23.55
N PHE A 324 0.71 46.57 -22.28
CA PHE A 324 -0.18 47.17 -21.28
C PHE A 324 0.20 48.62 -20.94
N LEU A 325 1.49 48.90 -20.74
CA LEU A 325 2.00 50.25 -20.41
C LEU A 325 1.97 51.20 -21.61
N ASP A 326 2.29 50.72 -22.82
CA ASP A 326 2.18 51.49 -24.07
C ASP A 326 0.73 51.95 -24.30
N SER A 327 -0.27 51.16 -23.87
CA SER A 327 -1.68 51.55 -23.89
C SER A 327 -2.06 52.70 -22.95
N PHE A 328 -1.24 53.02 -21.94
CA PHE A 328 -1.42 54.23 -21.12
C PHE A 328 -0.71 55.44 -21.76
N GLY A 329 0.50 55.24 -22.30
CA GLY A 329 1.29 56.32 -22.92
C GLY A 329 0.62 57.00 -24.11
N GLY A 330 -0.32 56.34 -24.78
CA GLY A 330 -1.04 56.89 -25.93
C GLY A 330 -2.10 57.96 -25.65
N THR A 331 -2.44 58.27 -24.39
CA THR A 331 -3.66 59.08 -24.07
C THR A 331 -3.37 60.46 -23.46
N GLU A 332 -2.14 60.78 -23.05
CA GLU A 332 -1.84 62.01 -22.27
C GLU A 332 -0.98 63.06 -23.02
N GLN A 333 -0.96 63.04 -24.35
CA GLN A 333 -0.36 64.12 -25.18
C GLN A 333 -1.35 64.73 -26.19
N SER A 334 -2.41 65.40 -25.71
CA SER A 334 -3.26 66.23 -26.59
C SER A 334 -4.11 67.33 -25.90
N THR A 335 -3.62 67.98 -24.83
CA THR A 335 -4.30 69.19 -24.28
C THR A 335 -3.35 70.25 -23.70
N THR A 336 -2.79 71.12 -24.55
CA THR A 336 -2.59 72.58 -24.32
C THR A 336 -2.31 73.27 -25.67
N GLY A 337 -2.91 74.45 -25.91
CA GLY A 337 -2.97 75.09 -27.24
C GLY A 337 -1.71 75.86 -27.69
N GLY A 338 -1.70 76.51 -28.86
CA GLY A 338 -2.76 76.59 -29.90
C GLY A 338 -2.46 77.64 -30.99
N ASN A 339 -3.22 77.58 -32.11
CA ASN A 339 -3.28 78.51 -33.26
C ASN A 339 -1.97 78.67 -34.08
N SER A 340 -1.93 78.82 -35.41
CA SER A 340 -2.90 78.75 -36.53
C SER A 340 -2.08 78.75 -37.86
N ALA A 341 -2.56 78.41 -39.07
CA ALA A 341 -3.91 78.24 -39.62
C ALA A 341 -3.95 77.20 -40.77
N SER A 342 -5.12 77.02 -41.39
CA SER A 342 -5.43 76.15 -42.55
C SER A 342 -5.44 76.95 -43.89
N PRO A 343 -5.80 76.37 -45.07
CA PRO A 343 -5.92 74.96 -45.47
C PRO A 343 -5.24 74.61 -46.83
N GLY A 344 -5.19 73.32 -47.19
CA GLY A 344 -4.89 72.85 -48.55
C GLY A 344 -5.58 71.51 -48.85
N LEU A 345 -6.46 71.48 -49.86
CA LEU A 345 -7.32 70.34 -50.22
C LEU A 345 -6.80 69.59 -51.47
N SER A 346 -6.73 68.25 -51.38
CA SER A 346 -7.07 67.30 -52.48
C SER A 346 -7.14 65.89 -51.88
N HIS A 347 -8.25 65.13 -51.96
CA HIS A 347 -8.71 64.37 -53.15
C HIS A 347 -7.59 63.52 -53.80
N GLU A 348 -7.76 62.23 -54.15
CA GLU A 348 -8.84 61.27 -53.93
C GLU A 348 -8.39 59.89 -54.45
N SER A 349 -8.83 58.77 -53.85
CA SER A 349 -8.94 57.46 -54.54
C SER A 349 -7.60 56.83 -55.04
N SER A 350 -7.47 55.61 -55.59
CA SER A 350 -8.30 54.38 -55.61
C SER A 350 -7.48 53.23 -56.21
N PHE A 351 -7.72 51.98 -55.79
CA PHE A 351 -7.28 50.70 -56.43
C PHE A 351 -5.75 50.51 -56.66
N GLY A 352 -5.19 49.29 -56.76
CA GLY A 352 -5.75 47.95 -56.52
C GLY A 352 -4.73 46.85 -56.86
N SER A 353 -4.81 45.72 -56.14
CA SER A 353 -4.42 44.34 -56.50
C SER A 353 -3.15 43.97 -57.32
N MET A 354 -2.37 43.10 -56.67
CA MET A 354 -1.91 41.76 -57.16
C MET A 354 -0.67 41.61 -58.08
N ALA A 355 -0.09 40.40 -57.96
CA ALA A 355 0.98 39.74 -58.73
C ALA A 355 2.39 40.37 -58.64
N ASN A 356 3.38 39.77 -57.97
CA ASN A 356 4.04 38.47 -58.21
C ASN A 356 4.92 38.46 -59.48
N ASP A 357 6.25 38.53 -59.33
CA ASP A 357 7.06 37.33 -59.58
C ASP A 357 8.49 37.37 -59.00
N LYS A 358 9.13 36.20 -58.98
CA LYS A 358 10.52 35.97 -58.54
C LYS A 358 11.54 36.37 -59.61
N HIS A 359 12.77 36.72 -59.21
CA HIS A 359 13.94 35.92 -59.62
C HIS A 359 15.22 36.25 -58.84
N ASP A 360 15.97 35.21 -58.48
CA ASP A 360 17.36 35.29 -58.03
C ASP A 360 18.30 35.80 -59.14
N THR A 361 19.34 36.56 -58.79
CA THR A 361 20.71 36.19 -59.21
C THR A 361 21.79 36.73 -58.28
N LYS A 362 22.92 36.02 -58.28
CA LYS A 362 24.03 36.10 -57.32
C LYS A 362 25.29 36.52 -58.07
N GLN A 363 26.06 37.49 -57.55
CA GLN A 363 27.44 37.71 -58.00
C GLN A 363 28.39 38.01 -56.83
N ARG A 364 29.63 37.53 -56.95
CA ARG A 364 30.65 37.49 -55.89
C ARG A 364 32.04 37.65 -56.50
N SER A 365 32.77 38.68 -56.08
CA SER A 365 34.24 38.77 -55.95
C SER A 365 34.59 40.18 -55.42
N ASP A 366 35.28 40.37 -54.28
CA ASP A 366 36.71 40.13 -53.99
C ASP A 366 37.63 41.15 -54.74
N ILE A 367 38.60 41.90 -54.17
CA ILE A 367 39.29 42.02 -52.85
C ILE A 367 40.04 43.39 -52.77
N LYS A 368 40.11 44.08 -51.60
CA LYS A 368 41.38 44.60 -51.01
C LYS A 368 41.25 45.23 -49.58
N LEU A 369 42.23 44.90 -48.72
CA LEU A 369 42.47 45.44 -47.36
C LEU A 369 42.94 46.91 -47.41
N SER A 370 42.79 47.76 -46.36
CA SER A 370 43.41 47.57 -45.04
C SER A 370 42.97 48.53 -43.89
N HIS A 371 43.12 48.00 -42.66
CA HIS A 371 43.44 48.66 -41.38
C HIS A 371 42.39 49.42 -40.51
N LEU A 372 42.16 48.82 -39.32
CA LEU A 372 41.93 49.36 -37.97
C LEU A 372 40.52 49.72 -37.45
N ALA A 373 40.05 48.80 -36.59
CA ALA A 373 39.55 49.04 -35.22
C ALA A 373 38.28 49.90 -34.99
N SER A 374 37.13 49.24 -34.87
CA SER A 374 36.39 49.14 -33.60
C SER A 374 35.25 48.13 -33.72
N GLY A 375 35.22 47.10 -32.87
CA GLY A 375 34.02 46.29 -32.60
C GLY A 375 33.50 46.60 -31.19
N ILE A 376 32.36 46.01 -30.78
CA ILE A 376 31.54 46.39 -29.59
C ILE A 376 30.57 47.53 -29.99
N ASP A 377 29.24 47.44 -29.90
CA ASP A 377 28.34 46.50 -29.21
C ASP A 377 26.98 46.32 -29.92
N SER A 378 26.35 45.15 -29.77
CA SER A 378 24.90 44.95 -29.97
C SER A 378 24.14 44.71 -28.64
N SER A 379 24.82 44.86 -27.51
CA SER A 379 24.30 44.64 -26.15
C SER A 379 23.68 45.90 -25.53
N THR A 380 24.20 47.08 -25.89
CA THR A 380 23.86 48.37 -25.27
C THR A 380 22.45 48.88 -25.59
N SER A 381 21.88 48.51 -26.75
CA SER A 381 20.52 48.96 -27.13
C SER A 381 19.43 48.29 -26.31
N MET A 382 19.65 47.03 -25.88
CA MET A 382 18.72 46.35 -24.97
C MET A 382 18.80 46.93 -23.57
N GLN A 383 20.01 47.10 -23.01
CA GLN A 383 20.21 47.67 -21.67
C GLN A 383 19.67 49.10 -21.55
N THR A 384 19.92 49.98 -22.53
CA THR A 384 19.38 51.36 -22.53
C THR A 384 17.85 51.40 -22.62
N THR A 385 17.22 50.42 -23.28
CA THR A 385 15.75 50.30 -23.33
C THR A 385 15.17 49.65 -22.08
N GLU A 386 15.94 48.81 -21.38
CA GLU A 386 15.55 48.27 -20.07
C GLU A 386 15.58 49.34 -18.98
N MET A 387 16.63 50.18 -18.98
CA MET A 387 16.80 51.29 -18.04
C MET A 387 15.67 52.32 -18.21
N ARG A 388 15.39 52.78 -19.45
CA ARG A 388 14.29 53.72 -19.73
C ARG A 388 12.91 53.26 -19.25
N LEU A 389 12.63 51.96 -19.25
CA LEU A 389 11.33 51.42 -18.80
C LEU A 389 11.29 51.32 -17.27
N ALA A 390 12.42 51.05 -16.62
CA ALA A 390 12.55 51.19 -15.17
C ALA A 390 12.42 52.67 -14.75
N ASP A 391 13.11 53.59 -15.44
CA ASP A 391 13.04 55.03 -15.20
C ASP A 391 11.62 55.59 -15.42
N LEU A 392 10.89 55.13 -16.45
CA LEU A 392 9.49 55.49 -16.70
C LEU A 392 8.53 54.91 -15.65
N LEU A 393 8.79 53.69 -15.18
CA LEU A 393 8.07 53.14 -14.05
C LEU A 393 8.36 53.99 -12.82
N ASP A 394 9.60 54.10 -12.36
CA ASP A 394 9.96 54.88 -11.16
C ASP A 394 9.39 56.31 -11.22
N SER A 395 9.59 57.06 -12.31
CA SER A 395 9.02 58.42 -12.45
C SER A 395 7.49 58.49 -12.43
N THR A 396 6.78 57.42 -12.82
CA THR A 396 5.30 57.35 -12.72
C THR A 396 4.84 56.85 -11.35
N LEU A 397 5.63 55.99 -10.70
CA LEU A 397 5.27 55.28 -9.47
C LEU A 397 5.40 56.16 -8.20
N TRP A 398 6.10 57.30 -8.22
CA TRP A 398 6.21 58.20 -7.05
C TRP A 398 4.99 59.14 -6.83
N ASN A 399 3.81 58.83 -7.38
CA ASN A 399 2.62 59.70 -7.31
C ASN A 399 1.71 59.44 -6.10
N ARG A 400 1.55 60.49 -5.27
CA ARG A 400 0.90 60.49 -3.94
C ARG A 400 -0.65 60.41 -3.93
N ARG A 401 -1.30 60.30 -5.10
CA ARG A 401 -2.74 60.04 -5.24
C ARG A 401 -2.94 58.68 -5.91
N LEU A 402 -3.68 57.77 -5.26
CA LEU A 402 -4.24 56.58 -5.93
C LEU A 402 -5.30 57.01 -6.95
N ALA A 403 -4.83 57.39 -8.14
CA ALA A 403 -5.67 57.52 -9.32
C ALA A 403 -6.12 56.14 -9.80
N PRO A 404 -7.26 56.02 -10.51
CA PRO A 404 -7.68 54.75 -11.12
C PRO A 404 -6.66 54.15 -12.10
N SER A 405 -5.68 54.94 -12.57
CA SER A 405 -4.53 54.49 -13.35
C SER A 405 -3.48 53.75 -12.51
N SER A 406 -3.11 54.25 -11.32
CA SER A 406 -2.08 53.58 -10.49
C SER A 406 -2.60 52.29 -9.86
N GLU A 407 -3.90 52.21 -9.51
CA GLU A 407 -4.55 50.96 -9.07
C GLU A 407 -4.45 49.86 -10.14
N ARG A 408 -4.65 50.21 -11.43
CA ARG A 408 -4.51 49.29 -12.57
C ARG A 408 -3.06 48.86 -12.80
N ILE A 409 -2.09 49.75 -12.57
CA ILE A 409 -0.67 49.42 -12.65
C ILE A 409 -0.30 48.39 -11.57
N VAL A 410 -0.66 48.63 -10.30
CA VAL A 410 -0.44 47.65 -9.21
C VAL A 410 -1.10 46.31 -9.55
N TYR A 411 -2.34 46.31 -10.01
CA TYR A 411 -3.04 45.08 -10.40
C TYR A 411 -2.29 44.28 -11.47
N ALA A 412 -1.82 44.94 -12.54
CA ALA A 412 -1.05 44.29 -13.60
C ALA A 412 0.31 43.76 -13.11
N LEU A 413 1.00 44.52 -12.24
CA LEU A 413 2.25 44.08 -11.62
C LEU A 413 2.03 42.83 -10.74
N VAL A 414 0.99 42.82 -9.90
CA VAL A 414 0.66 41.67 -9.04
C VAL A 414 0.37 40.42 -9.87
N GLN A 415 -0.46 40.52 -10.90
CA GLN A 415 -0.78 39.39 -11.80
C GLN A 415 0.49 38.82 -12.46
N GLN A 416 1.40 39.70 -12.90
CA GLN A 416 2.65 39.31 -13.54
C GLN A 416 3.64 38.66 -12.55
N ILE A 417 3.76 39.18 -11.33
CA ILE A 417 4.62 38.61 -10.28
C ILE A 417 4.06 37.26 -9.82
N PHE A 418 2.75 37.16 -9.55
CA PHE A 418 2.08 35.92 -9.16
C PHE A 418 2.28 34.81 -10.21
N HIS A 419 2.13 35.15 -11.50
CA HIS A 419 2.43 34.21 -12.58
C HIS A 419 3.90 33.73 -12.55
N GLY A 420 4.86 34.64 -12.31
CA GLY A 420 6.26 34.29 -12.13
C GLY A 420 6.50 33.32 -10.97
N ILE A 421 5.93 33.60 -9.79
CA ILE A 421 6.01 32.75 -8.60
C ILE A 421 5.39 31.37 -8.89
N ARG A 422 4.25 31.31 -9.59
CA ARG A 422 3.56 30.07 -9.96
C ARG A 422 4.41 29.14 -10.84
N GLU A 423 5.03 29.67 -11.89
CA GLU A 423 5.89 28.87 -12.77
C GLU A 423 7.14 28.37 -12.04
N TYR A 424 7.74 29.19 -11.16
CA TYR A 424 8.83 28.78 -10.30
C TYR A 424 8.40 27.68 -9.31
N PHE A 425 7.28 27.89 -8.61
CA PHE A 425 6.71 26.98 -7.63
C PHE A 425 6.44 25.59 -8.23
N LEU A 426 5.84 25.53 -9.43
CA LEU A 426 5.61 24.29 -10.16
C LEU A 426 6.90 23.49 -10.37
N VAL A 427 7.91 24.12 -10.97
CA VAL A 427 9.20 23.47 -11.27
C VAL A 427 9.94 23.09 -9.97
N SER A 428 9.90 23.96 -8.97
CA SER A 428 10.58 23.75 -7.69
C SER A 428 9.95 22.62 -6.87
N ALA A 429 8.61 22.58 -6.79
CA ALA A 429 7.89 21.50 -6.10
C ALA A 429 8.09 20.15 -6.82
N GLU A 430 7.96 20.10 -8.15
CA GLU A 430 8.19 18.89 -8.95
C GLU A 430 9.62 18.34 -8.72
N LEU A 431 10.63 19.22 -8.80
CA LEU A 431 12.02 18.85 -8.53
C LEU A 431 12.23 18.38 -7.09
N LYS A 432 11.67 19.07 -6.10
CA LYS A 432 11.82 18.71 -4.68
C LYS A 432 11.16 17.38 -4.34
N PHE A 433 9.94 17.10 -4.81
CA PHE A 433 9.32 15.79 -4.58
C PHE A 433 10.11 14.66 -5.25
N ASN A 434 10.66 14.88 -6.45
CA ASN A 434 11.54 13.89 -7.07
C ASN A 434 12.83 13.67 -6.26
N CYS A 435 13.54 14.73 -5.84
CA CYS A 435 14.83 14.63 -5.14
C CYS A 435 14.75 14.31 -3.63
N PHE A 436 13.65 14.66 -2.95
CA PHE A 436 13.50 14.56 -1.49
C PHE A 436 12.36 13.65 -1.03
N LEU A 437 11.48 13.19 -1.92
CA LEU A 437 10.54 12.10 -1.63
C LEU A 437 10.91 10.82 -2.39
N LEU A 438 11.03 10.87 -3.72
CA LEU A 438 11.26 9.67 -4.52
C LEU A 438 12.68 9.10 -4.37
N MET A 439 13.74 9.93 -4.53
CA MET A 439 15.12 9.44 -4.39
C MET A 439 15.44 8.84 -3.01
N PRO A 440 15.02 9.40 -1.85
CA PRO A 440 15.25 8.77 -0.56
C PRO A 440 14.59 7.40 -0.39
N VAL A 441 13.43 7.14 -1.03
CA VAL A 441 12.79 5.82 -1.04
C VAL A 441 13.62 4.80 -1.83
N VAL A 442 14.40 5.24 -2.82
CA VAL A 442 15.30 4.38 -3.60
C VAL A 442 16.65 4.19 -2.91
N ASP A 443 17.26 5.26 -2.39
CA ASP A 443 18.66 5.27 -1.96
C ASP A 443 18.85 5.13 -0.44
N LYS A 444 17.96 5.72 0.38
CA LYS A 444 18.13 5.79 1.85
C LYS A 444 17.34 4.73 2.60
N LEU A 445 16.11 4.44 2.14
CA LEU A 445 15.27 3.40 2.73
C LEU A 445 15.99 2.03 2.83
N PRO A 446 16.79 1.56 1.85
CA PRO A 446 17.55 0.31 1.98
C PRO A 446 18.52 0.26 3.15
N ALA A 447 19.16 1.38 3.49
CA ALA A 447 20.09 1.44 4.62
C ALA A 447 19.32 1.50 5.94
N LEU A 448 18.32 2.39 6.04
CA LEU A 448 17.55 2.60 7.27
C LEU A 448 16.69 1.38 7.67
N LEU A 449 16.12 0.65 6.70
CA LEU A 449 15.43 -0.61 7.01
C LEU A 449 16.40 -1.71 7.44
N ARG A 450 17.62 -1.75 6.88
CA ARG A 450 18.65 -2.69 7.33
C ARG A 450 19.10 -2.38 8.76
N GLU A 451 19.36 -1.11 9.07
CA GLU A 451 19.75 -0.66 10.41
C GLU A 451 18.65 -0.92 11.47
N ASP A 452 17.37 -0.63 11.19
CA ASP A 452 16.26 -0.98 12.11
C ASP A 452 16.14 -2.49 12.32
N LEU A 453 16.29 -3.29 11.26
CA LEU A 453 16.22 -4.75 11.36
C LEU A 453 17.43 -5.35 12.09
N GLU A 454 18.63 -4.84 11.86
CA GLU A 454 19.86 -5.30 12.53
C GLU A 454 19.83 -4.95 14.02
N SER A 455 19.44 -3.72 14.40
CA SER A 455 19.18 -3.36 15.80
C SER A 455 18.14 -4.30 16.42
N ALA A 456 17.00 -4.50 15.74
CA ALA A 456 15.94 -5.38 16.25
C ALA A 456 16.39 -6.84 16.44
N PHE A 457 17.30 -7.33 15.58
CA PHE A 457 17.90 -8.66 15.70
C PHE A 457 18.93 -8.75 16.83
N GLU A 458 19.54 -7.66 17.25
CA GLU A 458 20.46 -7.60 18.40
C GLU A 458 19.73 -7.40 19.73
N ASP A 459 18.71 -6.54 19.74
CA ASP A 459 17.94 -6.16 20.94
C ASP A 459 17.01 -7.29 21.42
N ASP A 460 16.10 -7.79 20.57
CA ASP A 460 15.07 -8.75 20.99
C ASP A 460 14.47 -9.56 19.80
N MET A 461 15.05 -10.73 19.56
CA MET A 461 14.58 -11.67 18.53
C MET A 461 13.20 -12.28 18.82
N ASP A 462 12.82 -12.42 20.09
CA ASP A 462 11.52 -12.96 20.48
C ASP A 462 10.41 -11.98 20.09
N ASN A 463 10.61 -10.67 20.33
CA ASN A 463 9.67 -9.63 19.90
C ASN A 463 9.61 -9.43 18.37
N VAL A 464 10.62 -9.85 17.61
CA VAL A 464 10.63 -9.69 16.13
C VAL A 464 9.91 -10.83 15.42
N PHE A 465 10.08 -12.07 15.87
CA PHE A 465 9.52 -13.26 15.19
C PHE A 465 8.48 -14.04 15.99
N ASP A 466 8.19 -13.63 17.23
CA ASP A 466 7.34 -14.33 18.21
C ASP A 466 7.79 -15.78 18.47
N ILE A 467 9.11 -15.95 18.62
CA ILE A 467 9.76 -17.26 18.70
C ILE A 467 9.23 -18.05 19.91
N THR A 468 8.91 -17.38 21.02
CA THR A 468 8.37 -18.02 22.23
C THR A 468 6.97 -18.58 22.01
N ASN A 469 6.01 -17.80 21.45
CA ASN A 469 4.68 -18.35 21.15
C ASN A 469 4.75 -19.39 20.03
N LEU A 470 5.60 -19.21 19.01
CA LEU A 470 5.69 -20.17 17.92
C LEU A 470 6.33 -21.50 18.38
N ARG A 471 7.42 -21.46 19.15
CA ARG A 471 8.01 -22.64 19.81
C ARG A 471 7.01 -23.30 20.78
N HIS A 472 6.21 -22.51 21.52
CA HIS A 472 5.15 -23.06 22.39
C HIS A 472 4.03 -23.74 21.57
N SER A 473 3.56 -23.13 20.49
CA SER A 473 2.51 -23.64 19.61
C SER A 473 2.94 -24.93 18.91
N LEU A 474 4.11 -24.93 18.25
CA LEU A 474 4.72 -26.13 17.65
C LEU A 474 5.02 -27.20 18.70
N GLY A 475 5.47 -26.80 19.90
CA GLY A 475 5.68 -27.68 21.04
C GLY A 475 4.38 -28.28 21.62
N GLN A 476 3.24 -27.59 21.50
CA GLN A 476 1.93 -28.11 21.84
C GLN A 476 1.45 -29.09 20.76
N GLN A 477 1.50 -28.72 19.48
CA GLN A 477 1.14 -29.60 18.36
C GLN A 477 1.97 -30.88 18.37
N LYS A 478 3.28 -30.79 18.66
CA LYS A 478 4.15 -31.95 18.88
C LYS A 478 3.63 -32.86 20.00
N ARG A 479 3.32 -32.31 21.18
CA ARG A 479 2.78 -33.07 22.32
C ARG A 479 1.46 -33.76 21.99
N GLU A 480 0.55 -33.06 21.31
CA GLU A 480 -0.73 -33.60 20.87
C GLU A 480 -0.55 -34.74 19.86
N THR A 481 0.31 -34.54 18.84
CA THR A 481 0.66 -35.55 17.84
C THR A 481 1.34 -36.78 18.45
N GLU A 482 2.22 -36.59 19.45
CA GLU A 482 2.82 -37.71 20.20
C GLU A 482 1.79 -38.49 21.03
N ILE A 483 0.81 -37.81 21.63
CA ILE A 483 -0.29 -38.45 22.37
C ILE A 483 -1.17 -39.25 21.40
N GLU A 484 -1.49 -38.69 20.23
CA GLU A 484 -2.22 -39.39 19.19
C GLU A 484 -1.46 -40.63 18.68
N LEU A 485 -0.17 -40.50 18.37
CA LEU A 485 0.68 -41.62 17.94
C LEU A 485 0.70 -42.74 19.00
N LYS A 486 0.85 -42.39 20.28
CA LYS A 486 0.77 -43.34 21.41
C LYS A 486 -0.61 -43.99 21.54
N ARG A 487 -1.71 -43.29 21.23
CA ARG A 487 -3.08 -43.85 21.20
C ARG A 487 -3.24 -44.84 20.04
N ILE A 488 -2.81 -44.47 18.82
CA ILE A 488 -2.84 -45.32 17.63
C ILE A 488 -2.02 -46.60 17.86
N GLN A 489 -0.82 -46.48 18.44
CA GLN A 489 0.04 -47.62 18.75
C GLN A 489 -0.60 -48.58 19.78
N ARG A 490 -1.18 -48.05 20.86
CA ARG A 490 -1.94 -48.85 21.85
C ARG A 490 -3.16 -49.54 21.23
N LEU A 491 -3.84 -48.88 20.29
CA LEU A 491 -5.00 -49.46 19.61
C LEU A 491 -4.59 -50.59 18.66
N LYS A 492 -3.52 -50.40 17.88
CA LYS A 492 -2.91 -51.45 17.05
C LYS A 492 -2.52 -52.69 17.88
N GLU A 493 -1.88 -52.46 19.02
CA GLU A 493 -1.47 -53.53 19.95
C GLU A 493 -2.69 -54.31 20.48
N LYS A 494 -3.76 -53.62 20.91
CA LYS A 494 -5.01 -54.26 21.34
C LYS A 494 -5.66 -55.11 20.24
N PHE A 495 -5.75 -54.59 19.02
CA PHE A 495 -6.31 -55.35 17.89
C PHE A 495 -5.48 -56.61 17.61
N ARG A 496 -4.15 -56.53 17.70
CA ARG A 496 -3.27 -57.70 17.55
C ARG A 496 -3.50 -58.73 18.64
N GLN A 497 -3.49 -58.33 19.91
CA GLN A 497 -3.71 -59.22 21.06
C GLN A 497 -5.07 -59.93 21.01
N ILE A 498 -6.14 -59.21 20.69
CA ILE A 498 -7.49 -59.80 20.57
C ILE A 498 -7.54 -60.78 19.38
N HIS A 499 -6.90 -60.45 18.25
CA HIS A 499 -6.85 -61.36 17.10
C HIS A 499 -6.05 -62.63 17.40
N GLU A 500 -4.89 -62.51 18.07
CA GLU A 500 -4.10 -63.65 18.58
C GLU A 500 -4.95 -64.53 19.52
N GLN A 501 -5.63 -63.94 20.50
CA GLN A 501 -6.51 -64.66 21.44
C GLN A 501 -7.66 -65.39 20.71
N LEU A 502 -8.35 -64.74 19.78
CA LEU A 502 -9.47 -65.35 19.07
C LEU A 502 -9.03 -66.46 18.09
N ASN A 503 -7.84 -66.34 17.50
CA ASN A 503 -7.25 -67.39 16.68
C ASN A 503 -6.91 -68.62 17.53
N LEU A 504 -6.33 -68.43 18.73
CA LEU A 504 -6.05 -69.54 19.66
C LEU A 504 -7.32 -70.27 20.09
N HIS A 505 -8.40 -69.54 20.40
CA HIS A 505 -9.70 -70.15 20.74
C HIS A 505 -10.33 -70.89 19.55
N GLN A 506 -10.18 -70.40 18.32
CA GLN A 506 -10.64 -71.11 17.11
C GLN A 506 -9.87 -72.41 16.84
N VAL A 507 -8.57 -72.46 17.16
CA VAL A 507 -7.78 -73.69 17.05
C VAL A 507 -8.24 -74.70 18.09
N MET A 508 -8.43 -74.27 19.35
CA MET A 508 -8.92 -75.14 20.43
C MET A 508 -10.38 -75.62 20.25
N SER A 509 -11.21 -74.91 19.47
CA SER A 509 -12.58 -75.36 19.16
C SER A 509 -12.66 -76.29 17.94
N ARG A 510 -11.53 -76.61 17.28
CA ARG A 510 -11.45 -77.48 16.10
C ARG A 510 -10.70 -78.79 16.37
N THR A 511 -10.14 -78.95 17.55
CA THR A 511 -9.61 -80.19 18.14
C THR A 511 -10.60 -80.76 19.14
#